data_AF-A0A316NYG9-F1
#
_entry.id   AF-A0A316NYG9-F1
#
_cell.length_a   1.000
_cell.length_b   1.000
_cell.length_c   1.000
_cell.angle_alpha   90.00
_cell.angle_beta   90.00
_cell.angle_gamma   90.00
#
_symmetry.space_group_name_H-M   'P 1'
#
loop_
_entity.id
_entity.type
_entity.pdbx_description
1 polymer ?
#
loop_
_entity_poly.entity_id
_entity_poly.type
_entity_poly.pdbx_seq_one_letter_code
_entity_poly.pdbx_strand_id
1 'polypeptide(L)' 'MCPPAWYIFIRSVQLTGFLLLCAFVLLLGWNGSMLNGYSSYMTAVTLYETGQAVLLIGGLFSVLIEDVQV' A
#
# COMPACT_ATOMS: atom_id res chain seq x y z
N MET A 1 12.13 -9.75 -16.75
CA MET A 1 12.17 -8.65 -15.78
C MET A 1 13.58 -8.15 -15.62
N CYS A 2 13.81 -6.97 -16.19
CA CYS A 2 15.04 -6.23 -15.99
C CYS A 2 15.28 -5.97 -14.47
N PRO A 3 16.54 -5.95 -14.00
CA PRO A 3 16.86 -5.73 -12.59
C PRO A 3 16.19 -4.50 -11.94
N PRO A 4 16.05 -3.33 -12.62
CA PRO A 4 15.44 -2.15 -12.00
C PRO A 4 13.91 -2.26 -11.87
N ALA A 5 13.20 -2.85 -12.84
CA ALA A 5 11.74 -3.05 -12.75
C ALA A 5 11.38 -3.96 -11.56
N TRP A 6 12.11 -5.07 -11.43
CA TRP A 6 11.91 -6.02 -10.34
C TRP A 6 12.17 -5.38 -8.96
N TYR A 7 13.21 -4.55 -8.85
CA TYR A 7 13.51 -3.85 -7.60
C TYR A 7 12.38 -2.90 -7.19
N ILE A 8 11.85 -2.11 -8.12
CA ILE A 8 10.74 -1.17 -7.85
C ILE A 8 9.49 -1.94 -7.44
N PHE A 9 9.16 -3.01 -8.14
CA PHE A 9 8.01 -3.84 -7.81
C PHE A 9 8.08 -4.41 -6.39
N ILE A 10 9.21 -5.01 -6.00
CA ILE A 10 9.39 -5.54 -4.64
C ILE A 10 9.25 -4.44 -3.58
N ARG A 11 9.82 -3.26 -3.83
CA ARG A 11 9.71 -2.13 -2.89
C ARG A 11 8.26 -1.66 -2.73
N SER A 12 7.50 -1.60 -3.82
CA SER A 12 6.08 -1.27 -3.78
C SER A 12 5.27 -2.31 -3.01
N VAL A 13 5.56 -3.61 -3.18
CA VAL A 13 4.92 -4.69 -2.43
C VAL A 13 5.24 -4.61 -0.93
N GLN A 14 6.51 -4.38 -0.57
CA GLN A 14 6.93 -4.20 0.83
C GLN A 14 6.23 -3.02 1.48
N LEU A 15 6.19 -1.86 0.80
CA LEU A 15 5.54 -0.65 1.31
C LEU A 15 4.04 -0.85 1.48
N THR A 16 3.38 -1.53 0.53
CA THR A 16 1.96 -1.86 0.61
C THR A 16 1.67 -2.80 1.78
N GLY A 17 2.50 -3.82 1.99
CA GLY A 17 2.38 -4.73 3.14
C GLY A 17 2.52 -4.00 4.48
N PHE A 18 3.44 -3.04 4.57
CA PHE A 18 3.59 -2.20 5.76
C PHE A 18 2.35 -1.33 6.02
N LEU A 19 1.83 -0.66 4.98
CA LEU A 19 0.63 0.17 5.08
C LEU A 19 -0.60 -0.65 5.50
N LEU A 20 -0.76 -1.86 4.95
CA LEU A 20 -1.80 -2.81 5.34
C LEU A 20 -1.69 -3.22 6.82
N LEU A 21 -0.48 -3.49 7.30
CA LEU A 21 -0.25 -3.82 8.70
C LEU A 21 -0.61 -2.64 9.61
N CYS A 22 -0.21 -1.42 9.26
CA CYS A 22 -0.59 -0.21 10.00
C CYS A 22 -2.11 0.01 10.01
N ALA A 23 -2.79 -0.14 8.86
CA ALA A 23 -4.24 -0.07 8.78
C ALA A 23 -4.91 -1.12 9.69
N PHE A 24 -4.39 -2.35 9.71
CA PHE A 24 -4.90 -3.42 10.57
C PHE A 24 -4.75 -3.10 12.06
N VAL A 25 -3.59 -2.59 12.49
CA VAL A 25 -3.37 -2.18 13.89
C VAL A 25 -4.31 -1.05 14.30
N LEU A 26 -4.55 -0.08 13.41
CA LEU A 26 -5.52 1.00 13.66
C LEU A 26 -6.96 0.48 13.78
N LEU A 27 -7.35 -0.52 12.97
CA LEU A 27 -8.65 -1.18 13.10
C LEU A 27 -8.79 -1.96 14.40
N LEU A 28 -7.74 -2.63 14.88
CA LEU A 28 -7.72 -3.25 16.20
C LEU A 28 -7.91 -2.20 17.31
N GLY A 29 -7.26 -1.04 17.17
CA GLY A 29 -7.40 0.08 18.11
C GLY A 29 -8.77 0.77 18.09
N TRP A 30 -9.50 0.71 16.97
CA TRP A 30 -10.86 1.26 16.87
C TRP A 30 -11.87 0.54 17.78
N ASN A 31 -11.67 -0.77 18.01
CA ASN A 31 -12.50 -1.60 18.92
C ASN A 31 -14.03 -1.49 18.67
N GLY A 32 -14.44 -1.15 17.45
CA GLY A 32 -15.86 -1.01 17.06
C GLY A 32 -16.58 0.25 17.57
N SER A 33 -15.90 1.18 18.27
CA SER A 33 -16.54 2.39 18.81
C SER A 33 -16.52 3.54 17.80
N MET A 34 -17.66 3.79 17.15
CA MET A 34 -17.82 4.92 16.23
C MET A 34 -17.71 6.29 16.89
N LEU A 35 -17.98 6.43 18.19
CA LEU A 35 -17.89 7.72 18.88
C LEU A 35 -16.44 8.12 19.22
N ASN A 36 -15.61 7.15 19.62
CA ASN A 36 -14.24 7.44 20.08
C ASN A 36 -13.14 7.08 19.08
N GLY A 37 -13.41 6.23 18.09
CA GLY A 37 -12.38 5.75 17.17
C GLY A 37 -12.71 5.99 15.69
N TYR A 38 -13.65 6.87 15.38
CA TYR A 38 -13.96 7.26 13.99
C TYR A 38 -12.73 7.78 13.24
N SER A 39 -11.88 8.58 13.90
CA SER A 39 -10.62 9.06 13.30
C SER A 39 -9.66 7.91 12.99
N SER A 40 -9.52 6.93 13.89
CA SER A 40 -8.70 5.74 13.68
C SER A 40 -9.24 4.87 12.55
N TYR A 41 -10.56 4.71 12.46
CA TYR A 41 -11.23 4.01 11.36
C TYR A 41 -10.98 4.72 10.02
N MET A 42 -11.22 6.03 9.94
CA MET A 42 -10.97 6.81 8.73
C MET A 42 -9.51 6.74 8.30
N THR A 43 -8.58 6.80 9.26
CA THR A 43 -7.15 6.68 8.99
C THR A 43 -6.79 5.27 8.50
N ALA A 44 -7.39 4.21 9.05
CA ALA A 44 -7.18 2.86 8.56
C ALA A 44 -7.67 2.67 7.11
N VAL A 45 -8.84 3.25 6.79
CA VAL A 45 -9.39 3.23 5.43
C VAL A 45 -8.48 3.97 4.45
N THR A 46 -8.01 5.17 4.80
CA THR A 46 -7.11 5.93 3.92
C THR A 46 -5.76 5.23 3.74
N LEU A 47 -5.19 4.60 4.77
CA LEU A 47 -3.97 3.80 4.63
C LEU A 47 -4.18 2.59 3.71
N TYR A 48 -5.34 1.93 3.80
CA TYR A 48 -5.70 0.81 2.94
C TYR A 48 -5.79 1.23 1.47
N GLU A 49 -6.54 2.30 1.17
CA GLU A 49 -6.67 2.83 -0.20
C GLU A 49 -5.33 3.31 -0.75
N THR A 50 -4.53 3.98 0.07
CA THR A 50 -3.18 4.44 -0.32
C THR A 50 -2.27 3.25 -0.63
N GLY A 51 -2.31 2.18 0.17
CA GLY A 51 -1.54 0.95 -0.09
C GLY A 51 -1.90 0.32 -1.42
N GLN A 52 -3.19 0.24 -1.77
CA GLN A 52 -3.63 -0.28 -3.07
C GLN A 52 -3.12 0.60 -4.22
N ALA A 53 -3.22 1.93 -4.10
CA ALA A 53 -2.73 2.86 -5.11
C ALA A 53 -1.21 2.72 -5.34
N VAL A 54 -0.43 2.59 -4.27
CA VAL A 54 1.03 2.37 -4.33
C VAL A 54 1.37 1.09 -5.08
N LEU A 55 0.64 -0.01 -4.84
CA LEU A 55 0.89 -1.28 -5.51
C LEU A 55 0.56 -1.20 -7.02
N LEU A 56 -0.54 -0.51 -7.35
CA LEU A 56 -0.98 -0.31 -8.73
C LEU A 56 0.02 0.57 -9.52
N ILE A 57 0.43 1.69 -8.93
CA ILE A 57 1.45 2.58 -9.48
C ILE A 57 2.80 1.86 -9.62
N GLY A 58 3.24 1.14 -8.59
CA GLY A 58 4.48 0.37 -8.61
C GLY A 58 4.51 -0.72 -9.68
N GLY A 59 3.40 -1.43 -9.86
CA GLY A 59 3.23 -2.41 -10.94
C GLY A 59 3.30 -1.77 -12.32
N LEU A 60 2.58 -0.66 -12.54
CA LEU A 60 2.63 0.08 -13.80
C LEU A 60 4.05 0.56 -14.14
N PHE A 61 4.75 1.17 -13.17
CA PHE A 61 6.13 1.62 -13.38
C PHE A 61 7.09 0.46 -13.65
N SER A 62 6.90 -0.69 -13.00
CA SER A 62 7.70 -1.89 -13.28
C SER A 62 7.54 -2.32 -14.73
N VAL A 63 6.32 -2.38 -15.26
CA VAL A 63 6.06 -2.76 -16.66
C VAL A 63 6.63 -1.72 -17.63
N LEU A 64 6.40 -0.43 -17.38
CA LEU A 64 6.92 0.64 -18.24
C LEU A 64 8.45 0.64 -18.34
N ILE A 65 9.16 0.36 -17.24
CA ILE A 65 10.63 0.26 -17.25
C ILE A 65 11.09 -0.96 -18.03
N GLU A 66 10.35 -2.06 -17.92
CA GLU A 66 10.63 -3.25 -18.72
C GLU A 66 10.44 -2.98 -20.22
N ASP A 67 9.36 -2.30 -20.62
CA ASP A 67 9.11 -1.91 -22.02
C ASP A 67 10.14 -0.91 -22.58
N VAL A 68 10.66 0.02 -21.77
CA VAL A 68 11.69 0.99 -22.21
C VAL A 68 13.08 0.36 -22.37
N GLN A 69 13.34 -0.76 -21.67
CA GLN A 69 14.63 -1.44 -21.72
C GLN A 69 14.71 -2.58 -22.75
N VAL A 70 13.59 -2.91 -23.41
CA VAL A 70 13.49 -3.85 -24.53
C VAL A 70 13.73 -3.11 -25.86
#